data_AF-A0A7C6WYX0-F1
#
_entry.id   AF-A0A7C6WYX0-F1
#
_cell.length_a   1.000
_cell.length_b   1.000
_cell.length_c   1.000
_cell.angle_alpha   90.00
_cell.angle_beta   90.00
_cell.angle_gamma   90.00
#
_symmetry.space_group_name_H-M   'P 1'
#
loop_
_entity.id
_entity.type
_entity.pdbx_description
1 polymer ?
#
loop_
_entity_poly.entity_id
_entity_poly.type
_entity_poly.pdbx_seq_one_letter_code
_entity_poly.pdbx_strand_id
1 'polypeptide(L)'
;MTRTQVQVIERIIAAIPIMLGVVICAFLFMRMIPGDPVDIMMGEAGGVTLEEMDSLRAQFDLDKPLLVQLTRYLGKLTRGDMGYSIQRAR
;
A
#
# COMPACT_ATOMS: atom_id res chain seq x y z
N MET A 1 -12.75 35.14 -5.92
CA MET A 1 -12.82 33.94 -5.04
C MET A 1 -13.51 34.35 -3.74
N THR A 2 -14.65 33.77 -3.40
CA THR A 2 -15.35 34.03 -2.14
C THR A 2 -14.52 33.48 -0.97
N ARG A 3 -14.48 34.16 0.18
CA ARG A 3 -13.70 33.77 1.37
C ARG A 3 -13.87 32.29 1.75
N THR A 4 -15.06 31.75 1.52
CA THR A 4 -15.42 30.33 1.72
C THR A 4 -14.62 29.37 0.81
N GLN A 5 -14.37 29.73 -0.45
CA GLN A 5 -13.59 28.90 -1.38
C GLN A 5 -12.13 28.78 -0.93
N VAL A 6 -11.55 29.87 -0.40
CA VAL A 6 -10.18 29.88 0.13
C VAL A 6 -10.06 28.96 1.36
N GLN A 7 -11.03 29.00 2.27
CA GLN A 7 -11.07 28.13 3.45
C GLN A 7 -11.18 26.64 3.09
N VAL A 8 -11.95 26.30 2.05
CA VAL A 8 -12.06 24.91 1.58
C VAL A 8 -10.75 24.43 0.97
N ILE A 9 -10.09 25.25 0.14
CA ILE A 9 -8.80 24.91 -0.47
C ILE A 9 -7.72 24.74 0.61
N GLU A 10 -7.67 25.63 1.60
CA GLU A 10 -6.72 25.57 2.70
C GLU A 10 -6.90 24.29 3.55
N ARG A 11 -8.15 23.89 3.79
CA ARG A 11 -8.49 22.61 4.45
C ARG A 11 -8.08 21.40 3.62
N ILE A 12 -8.30 21.41 2.31
CA ILE A 12 -7.90 20.32 1.42
C ILE A 12 -6.37 20.18 1.40
N ILE A 13 -5.64 21.31 1.30
CA ILE A 13 -4.17 21.31 1.34
C ILE A 13 -3.66 20.83 2.69
N ALA A 14 -4.27 21.26 3.80
CA ALA A 14 -3.91 20.80 5.14
C ALA A 14 -4.21 19.30 5.37
N ALA A 15 -5.17 18.73 4.65
CA ALA A 15 -5.48 17.30 4.73
C ALA A 15 -4.42 16.41 4.04
N ILE A 16 -3.72 16.91 3.02
CA ILE A 16 -2.69 16.16 2.29
C ILE A 16 -1.57 15.62 3.22
N PRO A 17 -0.90 16.43 4.05
CA PRO A 17 0.15 15.92 4.93
C PRO A 17 -0.38 14.95 5.99
N ILE A 18 -1.63 15.14 6.45
CA ILE A 18 -2.27 14.23 7.40
C ILE A 18 -2.50 12.86 6.73
N MET A 19 -3.08 12.86 5.53
CA MET A 19 -3.29 11.65 4.74
C MET A 19 -1.97 10.93 4.45
N LEU A 20 -0.93 11.67 4.09
CA LEU A 20 0.40 11.12 3.87
C LEU A 20 0.96 10.49 5.14
N GLY A 21 0.82 11.15 6.28
CA GLY A 21 1.20 10.61 7.59
C GLY A 21 0.46 9.31 7.92
N VAL A 22 -0.86 9.25 7.67
CA VAL A 22 -1.66 8.04 7.87
C VAL A 22 -1.18 6.90 6.97
N VAL A 23 -0.91 7.16 5.68
CA VAL A 23 -0.39 6.15 4.74
C VAL A 23 0.98 5.62 5.19
N ILE A 24 1.89 6.51 5.59
CA ILE A 24 3.22 6.12 6.08
C ILE A 24 3.08 5.27 7.35
N CYS A 25 2.27 5.71 8.32
CA CYS A 25 2.03 4.95 9.54
C CYS A 25 1.43 3.57 9.24
N ALA A 26 0.41 3.49 8.39
CA ALA A 26 -0.20 2.22 8.00
C ALA A 26 0.80 1.27 7.31
N PHE A 27 1.64 1.81 6.42
CA PHE A 27 2.70 1.05 5.76
C PHE A 27 3.74 0.51 6.76
N LEU A 28 4.17 1.34 7.71
CA LEU A 28 5.09 0.93 8.78
C LEU A 28 4.46 -0.12 9.70
N PHE A 29 3.20 0.07 10.10
CA PHE A 29 2.47 -0.92 10.91
C PHE A 29 2.37 -2.27 10.21
N MET A 30 2.04 -2.27 8.92
CA MET A 30 1.96 -3.50 8.13
C MET A 30 3.32 -4.20 8.04
N ARG A 31 4.43 -3.44 7.99
CA ARG A 31 5.79 -4.00 7.97
C ARG A 31 6.28 -4.44 9.36
N MET A 32 5.70 -3.92 10.44
CA MET A 32 5.98 -4.38 11.80
C MET A 32 5.34 -5.73 12.13
N ILE A 33 4.31 -6.14 11.37
CA ILE A 33 3.74 -7.48 11.50
C ILE A 33 4.80 -8.49 11.04
N PRO A 34 5.29 -9.38 11.93
CA PRO A 34 6.23 -10.40 11.54
C PRO A 34 5.53 -11.45 10.67
N GLY A 35 6.01 -11.63 9.44
CA GLY A 35 5.46 -12.55 8.45
C GLY A 35 5.49 -11.94 7.06
N ASP A 36 5.97 -12.69 6.07
CA ASP A 36 5.86 -12.28 4.67
C ASP A 36 4.39 -12.39 4.26
N PRO A 37 3.78 -11.34 3.65
CA PRO A 37 2.45 -11.43 3.08
C PRO A 37 2.28 -12.66 2.18
N VAL A 38 3.34 -13.03 1.44
CA VAL A 38 3.33 -14.22 0.59
C VAL A 38 3.29 -15.48 1.45
N ASP A 39 4.08 -15.58 2.52
CA ASP A 39 4.05 -16.75 3.41
C ASP A 39 2.68 -16.93 4.07
N ILE A 40 2.02 -15.83 4.45
CA ILE A 40 0.65 -15.86 5.02
C ILE A 40 -0.37 -16.28 3.96
N MET A 41 -0.31 -15.70 2.76
CA MET A 41 -1.20 -16.04 1.65
C MET A 41 -1.04 -17.50 1.21
N MET A 42 0.20 -18.02 1.18
CA MET A 42 0.49 -19.37 0.70
C MET A 42 0.33 -20.43 1.78
N GLY A 43 0.54 -20.08 3.05
CA GLY A 43 0.23 -20.93 4.20
C GLY A 43 -1.26 -21.30 4.28
N GLU A 44 -2.14 -20.43 3.80
CA GLU A 44 -3.58 -20.71 3.66
C GLU A 44 -3.95 -21.44 2.35
N ALA A 45 -3.18 -21.25 1.27
CA ALA A 45 -3.46 -21.84 -0.05
C ALA A 45 -3.00 -23.31 -0.19
N GLY A 46 -1.98 -23.72 0.56
CA GLY A 46 -1.46 -25.09 0.59
C GLY A 46 -0.63 -25.47 -0.66
N GLY A 47 0.60 -25.96 -0.42
CA GLY A 47 1.36 -26.71 -1.45
C GLY A 47 1.99 -25.89 -2.57
N VAL A 48 2.37 -24.63 -2.33
CA VAL A 48 3.02 -23.80 -3.35
C VAL A 48 4.55 -23.90 -3.26
N THR A 49 5.20 -23.97 -4.42
CA THR A 49 6.66 -24.09 -4.51
C THR A 49 7.36 -22.77 -4.17
N LEU A 50 8.60 -22.84 -3.67
CA LEU A 50 9.40 -21.64 -3.34
C LEU A 50 9.56 -20.69 -4.54
N GLU A 51 9.63 -21.24 -5.75
CA GLU A 51 9.78 -20.49 -6.99
C GLU A 51 8.52 -19.68 -7.33
N GLU A 52 7.33 -20.25 -7.11
CA GLU A 52 6.06 -19.54 -7.24
C GLU A 52 5.93 -18.43 -6.18
N MET A 53 6.40 -18.66 -4.96
CA MET A 53 6.41 -17.64 -3.89
C MET A 53 7.30 -16.45 -4.27
N ASP A 54 8.51 -16.69 -4.79
CA ASP A 54 9.41 -15.62 -5.22
C ASP A 54 8.87 -14.86 -6.43
N SER A 55 8.19 -15.56 -7.34
CA SER A 55 7.49 -14.91 -8.45
C SER A 55 6.35 -14.00 -7.97
N LEU A 56 5.63 -14.39 -6.91
CA LEU A 56 4.58 -13.58 -6.30
C LEU A 56 5.17 -12.37 -5.56
N ARG A 57 6.27 -12.55 -4.82
CA ARG A 57 7.00 -11.44 -4.20
C ARG A 57 7.39 -10.38 -5.22
N ALA A 58 7.92 -10.81 -6.37
CA ALA A 58 8.29 -9.92 -7.47
C ALA A 58 7.07 -9.23 -8.11
N GLN A 59 5.95 -9.94 -8.27
CA GLN A 59 4.71 -9.37 -8.81
C GLN A 59 4.10 -8.32 -7.89
N PHE A 60 4.20 -8.51 -6.58
CA PHE A 60 3.72 -7.56 -5.57
C PHE A 60 4.77 -6.51 -5.18
N ASP A 61 5.94 -6.47 -5.83
CA ASP A 61 7.08 -5.60 -5.54
C ASP A 61 7.63 -5.73 -4.10
N LEU A 62 7.34 -6.85 -3.43
CA LEU A 62 7.77 -7.14 -2.06
C LEU A 62 9.29 -7.37 -1.97
N ASP A 63 9.93 -7.65 -3.10
CA ASP A 63 11.38 -7.78 -3.29
C ASP A 63 12.12 -6.43 -3.31
N LYS A 64 11.40 -5.30 -3.47
CA LYS A 64 12.01 -3.98 -3.65
C LYS A 64 12.26 -3.24 -2.35
N PRO A 65 13.20 -2.28 -2.32
CA PRO A 65 13.39 -1.42 -1.16
C PRO A 65 12.09 -0.72 -0.74
N LEU A 66 11.88 -0.53 0.57
CA LEU A 66 10.66 0.05 1.13
C LEU A 66 10.27 1.39 0.50
N LEU A 67 11.26 2.22 0.18
CA LEU A 67 11.05 3.52 -0.46
C LEU A 67 10.46 3.38 -1.88
N VAL A 68 10.85 2.33 -2.62
CA VAL A 68 10.32 2.01 -3.95
C VAL A 68 8.89 1.48 -3.84
N GLN A 69 8.60 0.65 -2.83
CA GLN A 69 7.24 0.17 -2.58
C GLN A 69 6.29 1.32 -2.24
N LEU A 70 6.71 2.22 -1.35
CA LEU A 70 5.92 3.37 -0.93
C LEU A 70 5.68 4.36 -2.08
N THR A 71 6.72 4.72 -2.83
CA THR A 71 6.59 5.67 -3.96
C THR A 71 5.68 5.11 -5.05
N ARG A 72 5.77 3.81 -5.34
CA ARG A 72 4.88 3.13 -6.30
C ARG A 72 3.44 3.07 -5.80
N TYR A 73 3.23 2.77 -4.51
CA TYR A 73 1.91 2.78 -3.88
C TYR A 73 1.27 4.16 -3.92
N LEU A 74 2.01 5.20 -3.53
CA LEU A 74 1.56 6.60 -3.62
C LEU A 74 1.24 6.99 -5.08
N GLY A 75 2.06 6.57 -6.04
CA GLY A 75 1.80 6.78 -7.46
C GLY A 75 0.48 6.17 -7.93
N LYS A 76 0.17 4.93 -7.53
CA LYS A 76 -1.12 4.29 -7.80
C LYS A 76 -2.28 5.03 -7.12
N LEU A 77 -2.09 5.42 -5.86
CA LEU A 77 -3.11 6.15 -5.09
C LEU A 77 -3.48 7.50 -5.72
N THR A 78 -2.50 8.24 -6.25
CA THR A 78 -2.77 9.50 -6.98
C THR A 78 -3.59 9.30 -8.27
N ARG A 79 -3.62 8.08 -8.81
CA ARG A 79 -4.43 7.70 -9.97
C ARG A 79 -5.78 7.08 -9.58
N GLY A 80 -6.08 7.01 -8.27
CA GLY A 80 -7.28 6.36 -7.73
C GLY A 80 -7.20 4.83 -7.67
N ASP A 81 -6.02 4.25 -7.91
CA ASP A 81 -5.79 2.81 -7.80
C ASP A 81 -5.37 2.47 -6.36
N MET A 82 -6.26 1.78 -5.64
CA MET A 82 -6.05 1.35 -4.25
C MET A 82 -5.44 -0.06 -4.15
N GLY A 83 -5.11 -0.69 -5.27
CA GLY A 83 -4.63 -2.07 -5.34
C GLY A 83 -5.74 -3.11 -5.22
N TYR A 84 -5.33 -4.37 -5.13
CA TYR A 84 -6.23 -5.53 -5.06
C TYR A 84 -6.34 -6.05 -3.63
N SER A 85 -7.56 -6.41 -3.22
CA SER A 85 -7.78 -7.10 -1.95
C SER A 85 -7.35 -8.56 -2.06
N ILE A 86 -6.34 -8.92 -1.29
CA ILE A 86 -5.81 -10.29 -1.17
C ILE A 86 -6.89 -11.28 -0.74
N GLN A 87 -7.84 -10.84 0.09
CA GLN A 87 -8.89 -11.67 0.65
C GLN A 87 -10.01 -12.02 -0.36
N ARG A 88 -10.11 -11.26 -1.46
CA ARG A 88 -11.16 -11.42 -2.48
C ARG A 88 -10.72 -12.22 -3.71
N ALA A 89 -9.45 -12.62 -3.79
CA ALA A 89 -8.92 -13.47 -4.86
C ALA A 89 -9.27 -14.97 -4.66
N ARG A 90 -10.50 -15.25 -4.19
CA ARG A 90 -11.10 -16.59 -4.08
C ARG A 90 -11.99 -16.86 -5.28
#